data_AF-A0A973FQ63-F1
#
_entry.id   AF-A0A973FQ63-F1
#
_cell.length_a   1.000
_cell.length_b   1.000
_cell.length_c   1.000
_cell.angle_alpha   90.00
_cell.angle_beta   90.00
_cell.angle_gamma   90.00
#
_symmetry.space_group_name_H-M   'P 1'
#
loop_
_entity.id
_entity.type
_entity.pdbx_description
1 polymer ?
#
loop_
_entity_poly.entity_id
_entity_poly.type
_entity_poly.pdbx_seq_one_letter_code
_entity_poly.pdbx_strand_id
1 'polypeptide(L)' 'MLTPDMLIAAYSQGIFPMADEDGTLGWYEPTVRAIIPLDAFHVPKRLARTVRNGGLTVHVDTAFEAVVRACA' A
#
# COMPACT_ATOMS: atom_id res chain seq x y z
N MET A 1 13.78 -9.57 14.57
CA MET A 1 12.51 -8.93 14.97
C MET A 1 12.39 -7.61 14.25
N LEU A 2 11.22 -7.30 13.70
CA LEU A 2 10.90 -6.02 13.08
C LEU A 2 10.32 -5.11 14.17
N THR A 3 10.92 -3.94 14.41
CA THR A 3 10.41 -2.97 15.39
C THR A 3 9.77 -1.77 14.68
N PRO A 4 8.83 -1.05 15.33
CA PRO A 4 8.26 0.16 14.78
C PRO A 4 9.31 1.22 14.40
N ASP A 5 10.33 1.42 15.25
CA ASP A 5 11.38 2.41 15.00
C ASP A 5 12.22 2.06 13.76
N MET A 6 12.52 0.77 13.56
CA MET A 6 13.22 0.30 12.36
C MET A 6 12.38 0.55 11.10
N LEU A 7 11.07 0.30 11.15
CA LEU A 7 10.17 0.55 10.03
C LEU A 7 10.12 2.03 9.68
N ILE A 8 9.92 2.91 10.67
CA ILE A 8 9.85 4.35 10.45
C ILE A 8 11.16 4.86 9.83
N ALA A 9 12.31 4.43 10.37
CA ALA A 9 13.61 4.79 9.83
C ALA A 9 13.80 4.32 8.39
N ALA A 10 13.48 3.05 8.09
CA ALA A 10 13.61 2.50 6.74
C ALA A 10 12.72 3.23 5.72
N TYR A 11 11.43 3.41 6.03
CA TYR A 11 10.50 4.11 5.12
C TYR A 11 10.94 5.55 4.85
N SER A 12 11.50 6.25 5.84
CA SER A 12 12.04 7.61 5.65
C SER A 12 13.23 7.69 4.69
N GLN A 13 13.97 6.58 4.54
CA GLN A 13 15.10 6.43 3.61
C GLN A 13 14.67 5.79 2.29
N GLY A 14 13.37 5.55 2.10
CA GLY A 14 12.85 4.91 0.90
C GLY A 14 13.01 3.39 0.87
N ILE A 15 13.34 2.76 1.99
CA ILE A 15 13.51 1.31 2.12
C ILE A 15 12.22 0.70 2.67
N PHE A 16 11.80 -0.46 2.17
CA PHE A 16 10.64 -1.19 2.69
C PHE A 16 10.97 -2.68 2.91
N PRO A 17 10.37 -3.33 3.92
CA PRO A 17 10.54 -4.76 4.10
C PRO A 17 9.55 -5.53 3.21
N MET A 18 10.00 -6.65 2.66
CA MET A 18 9.15 -7.57 1.91
C MET A 18 9.64 -9.00 2.09
N ALA A 19 8.72 -9.96 2.14
CA ALA A 19 9.07 -11.37 2.15
C ALA A 19 9.21 -11.89 0.71
N ASP A 20 10.22 -12.70 0.47
CA ASP A 20 10.37 -13.49 -0.75
C ASP A 20 9.35 -14.65 -0.77
N GLU A 21 9.26 -15.36 -1.90
CA GLU A 21 8.34 -16.50 -2.07
C GLU A 21 8.55 -17.62 -1.04
N ASP A 22 9.77 -17.76 -0.52
CA ASP A 22 10.14 -18.73 0.52
C ASP A 22 9.84 -18.24 1.95
N GLY A 23 9.31 -17.04 2.11
CA GLY A 23 8.99 -16.42 3.39
C GLY A 23 10.17 -15.69 4.04
N THR A 24 11.33 -15.61 3.38
CA THR A 24 12.50 -14.88 3.90
C THR A 24 12.24 -13.38 3.85
N LEU A 25 12.39 -12.69 4.99
CA LEU A 25 12.20 -11.24 5.07
C LEU A 25 13.48 -10.50 4.65
N GLY A 26 13.36 -9.66 3.62
CA GLY A 26 14.42 -8.78 3.13
C GLY A 26 14.05 -7.28 3.23
N TRP A 27 15.05 -6.43 3.08
CA TRP A 27 14.89 -4.98 2.94
C TRP A 27 15.18 -4.56 1.49
N TYR A 28 14.30 -3.75 0.92
CA TYR A 28 14.31 -3.42 -0.50
C TYR A 28 14.47 -1.91 -0.73
N GLU A 29 15.45 -1.55 -1.56
CA GLU A 29 15.72 -0.20 -2.03
C GLU A 29 15.84 -0.21 -3.57
N PRO A 30 14.73 -0.14 -4.31
CA PRO A 30 14.77 -0.24 -5.76
C PRO A 30 15.39 1.03 -6.37
N THR A 31 16.38 0.85 -7.26
CA THR A 31 17.00 1.96 -8.01
C THR A 31 15.98 2.70 -8.88
N VAL A 32 15.00 1.99 -9.44
CA VAL A 32 13.85 2.57 -10.14
C VAL A 32 12.60 2.32 -9.31
N ARG A 33 12.02 3.38 -8.76
CA ARG A 33 10.87 3.29 -7.87
C ARG A 33 9.56 3.53 -8.63
N ALA A 34 8.63 2.59 -8.50
CA ALA A 34 7.26 2.79 -8.97
C ALA A 34 6.56 3.84 -8.09
N ILE A 35 5.98 4.86 -8.73
CA ILE A 35 5.17 5.89 -8.09
C ILE A 35 3.85 6.05 -8.86
N ILE A 36 2.80 6.50 -8.18
CA ILE A 36 1.51 6.85 -8.78
C ILE A 36 1.28 8.34 -8.54
N PRO A 37 1.53 9.20 -9.53
CA PRO A 37 1.21 10.63 -9.41
C PRO A 37 -0.31 10.80 -9.29
N LEU A 38 -0.77 11.46 -8.21
CA LEU A 38 -2.20 11.59 -7.92
C LEU A 38 -2.92 12.55 -8.88
N ASP A 39 -2.20 13.52 -9.43
CA ASP A 39 -2.66 14.48 -10.42
C ASP A 39 -2.82 13.88 -11.83
N ALA A 40 -2.09 12.80 -12.12
CA ALA A 40 -2.15 12.09 -13.39
C ALA A 40 -2.78 10.69 -13.30
N PHE A 41 -3.41 10.34 -12.16
CA PHE A 41 -3.98 9.02 -11.97
C PHE A 41 -5.11 8.72 -12.96
N HIS A 42 -4.95 7.68 -13.77
CA HIS A 42 -5.95 7.29 -14.75
C HIS A 42 -7.06 6.44 -14.14
N VAL A 43 -8.28 6.98 -14.10
CA VAL A 43 -9.50 6.23 -13.74
C VAL A 43 -10.31 5.91 -15.00
N PRO A 44 -10.48 4.64 -15.37
CA PRO A 44 -11.33 4.27 -16.49
C PRO A 44 -12.77 4.79 -16.32
N LYS A 45 -13.39 5.30 -17.38
CA LYS A 45 -14.73 5.91 -17.35
C LYS A 45 -15.79 5.03 -16.67
N ARG A 46 -15.74 3.72 -16.90
CA ARG A 46 -16.67 2.74 -16.29
C ARG A 46 -16.49 2.65 -14.77
N LEU A 47 -15.25 2.57 -14.29
CA LEU A 47 -14.93 2.54 -12.86
C LEU A 47 -15.36 3.85 -12.19
N ALA A 48 -15.07 4.98 -12.83
CA ALA A 48 -15.44 6.29 -12.32
C ALA A 48 -16.98 6.42 -12.14
N ARG A 49 -17.76 5.83 -13.06
CA ARG A 49 -19.22 5.74 -12.92
C ARG A 49 -19.62 4.84 -11.76
N THR A 50 -19.04 3.65 -11.63
CA THR A 50 -19.34 2.73 -10.51
C THR A 50 -19.10 3.40 -9.15
N VAL A 51 -17.97 4.06 -8.98
CA VAL A 51 -17.61 4.75 -7.72
C VAL A 51 -18.58 5.90 -7.41
N ARG A 52 -18.97 6.71 -8.42
CA ARG A 52 -19.89 7.83 -8.23
C ARG A 52 -21.35 7.44 -7.98
N ASN A 53 -21.74 6.20 -8.28
CA ASN A 53 -23.13 5.76 -8.17
C ASN A 53 -23.59 5.44 -6.74
N GLY A 54 -22.77 5.69 -5.71
CA GLY A 54 -23.17 5.63 -4.30
C GLY A 54 -23.34 4.22 -3.72
N GLY A 55 -22.99 3.17 -4.47
CA GLY A 55 -23.03 1.78 -3.99
C GLY A 55 -21.86 1.38 -3.09
N LEU A 56 -20.93 2.31 -2.81
CA LEU A 56 -19.76 2.09 -1.98
C LEU A 56 -19.63 3.22 -0.96
N THR A 57 -19.33 2.85 0.28
CA THR A 57 -18.97 3.78 1.35
C THR A 57 -17.50 3.59 1.68
N VAL A 58 -16.72 4.67 1.66
CA VAL A 58 -15.30 4.64 2.00
C VAL A 58 -15.13 5.16 3.42
N HIS A 59 -14.44 4.38 4.24
CA HIS A 59 -14.01 4.76 5.58
C HIS A 59 -12.49 4.72 5.65
N VAL A 60 -11.92 5.53 6.55
CA VAL A 60 -10.47 5.60 6.79
C VAL A 60 -10.24 5.19 8.24
N ASP A 61 -9.28 4.29 8.46
CA ASP A 61 -8.82 3.82 9.79
C ASP A 61 -9.89 3.23 10.72
N THR A 62 -11.02 2.74 10.19
CA THR A 62 -12.08 2.13 11.01
C THR A 62 -11.89 0.64 11.27
N ALA A 63 -11.04 -0.06 10.50
CA ALA A 63 -10.88 -1.51 10.56
C ALA A 63 -9.49 -2.00 10.11
N PHE A 64 -8.42 -1.33 10.58
CA PHE A 64 -7.05 -1.56 10.10
C PHE A 64 -6.62 -3.04 10.09
N GLU A 65 -6.74 -3.74 11.23
CA GLU A 65 -6.33 -5.14 11.35
C GLU A 65 -7.12 -6.06 10.39
N ALA A 66 -8.43 -5.84 10.27
CA ALA A 66 -9.27 -6.62 9.38
C ALA A 66 -8.89 -6.44 7.91
N VAL A 67 -8.56 -5.20 7.51
CA VAL A 67 -8.07 -4.90 6.15
C VAL A 67 -6.74 -5.59 5.89
N VAL A 68 -5.77 -5.46 6.81
CA VAL A 68 -4.45 -6.10 6.67
C VAL A 68 -4.58 -7.63 6.57
N ARG A 69 -5.43 -8.25 7.39
CA ARG A 69 -5.67 -9.71 7.33
C ARG A 69 -6.33 -10.16 6.04
N ALA A 70 -7.15 -9.32 5.40
CA ALA A 70 -7.76 -9.63 4.11
C ALA A 70 -6.81 -9.45 2.92
N CYS A 71 -5.68 -8.78 3.10
CA CYS A 71 -4.62 -8.63 2.10
C CYS A 71 -3.54 -9.73 2.17
N ALA A 72 -3.43 -10.43 3.30
CA ALA A 72 -2.37 -11.40 3.61
C ALA A 72 -2.56 -12.76 2.94
#